data_AF-A0A2N5Y6W0-F1
#
_entry.id   AF-A0A2N5Y6W0-F1
#
_cell.length_a   1.000
_cell.length_b   1.000
_cell.length_c   1.000
_cell.angle_alpha   90.00
_cell.angle_beta   90.00
_cell.angle_gamma   90.00
#
_symmetry.space_group_name_H-M   'P 1'
#
loop_
_entity.id
_entity.type
_entity.pdbx_description
1 polymer ?
#
loop_
_entity_poly.entity_id
_entity_poly.type
_entity_poly.pdbx_seq_one_letter_code
_entity_poly.pdbx_strand_id
1 'polypeptide(L)' 'MNQMRYRCRDCTYQGSSLMAGGSCPACGSFNMRAVTAAPAPAAPAKTRRLQLVLLVLLWTTFAGVVLAKLVD' A
#
# COMPACT_ATOMS: atom_id res chain seq x y z
N MET A 1 5.70 -6.61 -20.32
CA MET A 1 6.82 -5.75 -19.90
C MET A 1 6.24 -4.47 -19.32
N ASN A 2 6.22 -4.30 -18.00
CA ASN A 2 5.71 -3.07 -17.37
C ASN A 2 6.70 -1.94 -17.65
N GLN A 3 6.38 -1.08 -18.61
CA GLN A 3 7.12 0.14 -18.88
C GLN A 3 6.91 1.08 -17.68
N MET A 4 7.91 1.22 -16.82
CA MET A 4 7.91 2.27 -15.80
C MET A 4 7.99 3.62 -16.54
N ARG A 5 6.92 4.42 -16.46
CA ARG A 5 6.95 5.80 -16.93
C ARG A 5 7.19 6.69 -15.72
N TYR A 6 7.99 7.73 -15.88
CA TYR A 6 8.26 8.74 -14.89
C TYR A 6 7.75 10.08 -15.41
N ARG A 7 7.21 10.90 -14.51
CA ARG A 7 6.74 12.26 -14.80
C ARG A 7 7.43 13.24 -13.88
N CYS A 8 8.11 14.23 -14.44
CA CYS A 8 8.63 15.36 -13.69
C CYS A 8 7.49 16.34 -13.34
N ARG A 9 7.47 16.86 -12.11
CA ARG A 9 6.46 17.82 -11.66
C ARG A 9 6.79 19.26 -12.05
N ASP A 10 8.06 19.57 -12.29
CA ASP A 10 8.50 20.94 -12.59
C ASP A 10 8.39 21.29 -14.07
N CYS A 11 8.80 20.38 -14.96
CA CYS A 11 8.80 20.61 -16.41
C CYS A 11 7.76 19.77 -17.17
N THR A 12 6.95 18.97 -16.47
CA THR A 12 5.93 18.07 -17.06
C THR A 12 6.50 17.00 -18.02
N TYR A 13 7.83 16.85 -18.07
CA TYR A 13 8.49 15.81 -18.86
C TYR A 13 8.01 14.41 -18.48
N GLN A 14 7.73 13.57 -19.48
CA GLN A 14 7.28 12.19 -19.30
C GLN A 14 8.15 11.24 -20.13
N GLY A 15 8.80 10.28 -19.49
CA GLY A 15 9.71 9.34 -20.15
C GLY A 15 9.86 8.04 -19.36
N SER A 16 10.52 7.05 -19.96
CA SER A 16 10.86 5.78 -19.29
C SER A 16 12.26 5.78 -18.68
N SER A 17 13.04 6.82 -18.93
CA SER A 17 14.42 6.97 -18.46
C SER A 17 14.57 8.13 -17.47
N LEU A 18 15.41 7.89 -16.46
CA LEU A 18 15.92 8.89 -15.53
C LEU A 18 17.41 9.09 -15.83
N MET A 19 17.95 10.28 -15.58
CA MET A 19 19.39 10.52 -15.72
C MET A 19 20.16 9.76 -14.61
N ALA A 20 21.45 9.53 -14.80
CA ALA A 20 22.30 8.90 -13.79
C ALA A 20 22.25 9.71 -12.49
N GLY A 21 21.63 9.16 -11.44
CA GLY A 21 21.35 9.86 -10.18
C GLY A 21 19.88 10.21 -9.93
N GLY A 22 18.96 9.85 -10.83
CA GLY A 22 17.53 10.04 -10.61
C GLY A 22 17.05 11.47 -10.80
N SER A 23 17.75 12.27 -11.63
CA SER A 23 17.34 13.61 -12.05
C SER A 23 16.62 13.60 -13.41
N CYS A 24 15.77 14.58 -13.63
CA CYS A 24 14.98 14.69 -14.86
C CYS A 24 15.89 15.08 -16.03
N PRO A 25 15.88 14.35 -17.16
CA PRO A 25 16.76 14.66 -18.28
C PRO A 25 16.44 16.01 -18.96
N ALA A 26 15.25 16.57 -18.74
CA ALA A 26 14.83 17.83 -19.36
C ALA A 26 15.20 19.07 -18.54
N CYS A 27 15.12 19.00 -17.21
CA CYS A 27 15.32 20.17 -16.34
C CYS A 27 16.31 19.96 -15.19
N GLY A 28 16.85 18.76 -15.02
CA GLY A 28 17.75 18.42 -13.91
C GLY A 28 17.07 18.33 -12.54
N SER A 29 15.76 18.57 -12.43
CA SER A 29 15.04 18.47 -11.16
C SER A 29 14.94 17.02 -10.68
N PHE A 30 15.01 16.83 -9.36
CA PHE A 30 14.80 15.55 -8.69
C PHE A 30 13.32 15.29 -8.34
N ASN A 31 12.42 16.23 -8.65
CA ASN A 31 11.00 16.14 -8.32
C ASN A 31 10.22 15.29 -9.36
N MET A 32 10.57 14.01 -9.44
CA MET A 32 9.96 13.05 -10.36
C MET A 32 9.07 12.05 -9.63
N ARG A 33 7.91 11.76 -10.25
CA ARG A 33 6.97 10.75 -9.77
C ARG A 33 6.96 9.59 -10.76
N ALA A 34 7.15 8.37 -10.26
CA ALA A 34 6.86 7.19 -11.04
C ALA A 34 5.36 7.17 -11.38
N VAL A 35 5.06 7.25 -12.67
CA VAL A 35 3.79 6.87 -13.30
C VAL A 35 3.84 5.36 -13.57
N THR A 36 4.40 4.59 -12.65
CA THR A 36 3.97 3.20 -12.52
C THR A 36 2.56 3.24 -11.99
N ALA A 37 1.67 2.47 -12.63
CA ALA A 37 0.29 2.29 -12.25
C ALA A 37 0.11 2.38 -10.73
N ALA A 38 -0.92 3.14 -10.32
CA ALA A 38 -1.35 3.32 -8.95
C ALA A 38 -1.12 2.05 -8.10
N PRO A 39 -0.74 2.18 -6.81
CA PRO A 39 -0.57 1.02 -5.93
C PRO A 39 -1.73 0.07 -6.15
N ALA A 40 -1.40 -1.19 -6.48
CA ALA A 40 -2.33 -2.21 -6.91
C ALA A 40 -3.63 -2.13 -6.09
N PRO A 41 -4.82 -2.23 -6.71
CA PRO A 41 -6.06 -2.23 -5.95
C PRO A 41 -5.95 -3.31 -4.88
N ALA A 42 -6.15 -2.91 -3.63
CA ALA A 42 -6.06 -3.78 -2.46
C ALA A 42 -6.79 -5.10 -2.75
N ALA A 43 -6.12 -6.21 -2.44
CA ALA A 43 -6.60 -7.57 -2.67
C ALA A 43 -8.09 -7.75 -2.31
N PRO A 44 -8.83 -8.62 -3.02
CA PRO A 44 -10.28 -8.70 -2.92
C PRO A 44 -10.74 -8.89 -1.48
N ALA A 45 -11.72 -8.08 -1.06
CA ALA A 45 -12.24 -7.92 0.30
C ALA A 45 -12.84 -9.18 0.97
N LYS A 46 -12.65 -10.37 0.40
CA LYS A 46 -13.23 -11.62 0.85
C LYS A 46 -12.59 -12.14 2.14
N THR A 47 -11.30 -11.92 2.34
CA THR A 47 -10.57 -12.31 3.57
C THR A 47 -10.92 -11.45 4.78
N ARG A 48 -11.37 -10.21 4.55
CA ARG A 48 -11.62 -9.22 5.62
C ARG A 48 -12.78 -9.63 6.53
N ARG A 49 -13.84 -10.24 5.97
CA ARG A 49 -15.00 -10.72 6.75
C ARG A 49 -14.63 -11.92 7.62
N LEU A 50 -13.87 -12.88 7.07
CA LEU A 50 -13.44 -14.05 7.82
C LEU A 50 -12.50 -13.67 8.98
N GLN A 51 -11.57 -12.73 8.72
CA GLN A 51 -10.68 -12.18 9.75
C GLN A 51 -11.45 -11.49 10.88
N LEU A 52 -12.50 -10.72 10.54
CA LEU A 52 -13.38 -10.09 11.53
C LEU A 52 -14.13 -11.12 12.37
N VAL A 53 -14.71 -12.14 11.75
CA VAL A 53 -15.42 -13.21 12.47
C VAL A 53 -14.47 -13.93 13.42
N LEU A 54 -13.29 -14.32 12.95
CA LEU A 54 -12.30 -15.02 13.77
C LEU A 54 -11.84 -14.17 14.96
N LEU A 55 -11.66 -12.86 14.74
CA LEU A 55 -11.29 -11.92 15.78
C LEU A 55 -12.38 -11.83 16.85
N VAL A 56 -13.65 -11.63 16.46
CA VAL A 56 -14.77 -11.54 17.41
C VAL A 56 -14.89 -12.82 18.24
N LEU A 57 -14.79 -13.98 17.60
CA LEU A 57 -14.92 -15.29 18.25
C LEU A 57 -13.77 -15.55 19.24
N LEU A 58 -12.56 -15.15 18.89
CA LEU A 58 -11.40 -15.22 19.79
C LEU A 58 -11.57 -14.30 21.00
N TRP A 59 -12.06 -13.08 20.82
CA TRP A 59 -12.25 -12.13 21.91
C TRP A 59 -13.39 -12.53 22.85
N THR A 60 -14.51 -13.02 22.33
CA THR A 60 -15.63 -13.46 23.17
C THR A 60 -15.29 -14.69 24.00
N THR A 61 -14.58 -15.66 23.41
CA THR A 61 -14.09 -16.83 24.15
C THR A 61 -13.08 -16.45 25.22
N PHE A 62 -12.10 -15.61 24.88
CA PHE A 62 -11.12 -15.12 25.85
C PHE A 62 -11.79 -14.37 27.01
N ALA A 63 -12.67 -13.42 26.71
CA ALA A 63 -13.39 -12.66 27.72
C ALA A 63 -14.25 -13.57 28.61
N GLY A 64 -14.92 -14.58 28.03
CA GLY A 64 -15.70 -15.56 28.79
C GLY A 64 -14.85 -16.38 29.76
N VAL A 65 -13.69 -16.86 29.33
CA VAL A 65 -12.75 -17.62 30.18
C VAL A 65 -12.19 -16.74 31.29
N VAL A 66 -11.83 -15.50 30.98
CA VAL A 66 -11.35 -14.53 31.98
C VAL A 66 -12.43 -14.26 33.02
N LEU A 67 -13.67 -13.95 32.60
CA LEU A 67 -14.77 -13.72 33.54
C LEU A 67 -15.07 -14.95 34.39
N ALA A 68 -15.08 -16.16 33.81
CA ALA A 68 -15.26 -17.39 34.58
C ALA A 68 -14.18 -17.52 35.67
N LYS A 69 -12.93 -17.21 35.34
CA LYS A 69 -11.80 -17.23 36.30
C LYS A 69 -11.75 -16.06 37.28
N LEU A 70 -12.53 -15.01 37.07
CA LEU A 70 -12.68 -13.91 38.03
C LEU A 70 -13.88 -14.12 38.97
N VAL A 71 -14.84 -14.95 38.57
CA VAL A 71 -16.04 -15.26 39.36
C VAL A 71 -15.83 -16.52 40.23
N ASP A 72 -15.01 -17.47 39.78
CA ASP A 72 -14.39 -18.51 40.63
C ASP A 72 -13.18 -17.96 41.40
#